data_AF-A0A3D2RGQ2-F1
#
_entry.id   AF-A0A3D2RGQ2-F1
#
_cell.length_a   1.000
_cell.length_b   1.000
_cell.length_c   1.000
_cell.angle_alpha   90.00
_cell.angle_beta   90.00
_cell.angle_gamma   90.00
#
_symmetry.space_group_name_H-M   'P 1'
#
loop_
_entity.id
_entity.type
_entity.pdbx_description
1 polymer ?
#
loop_
_entity_poly.entity_id
_entity_poly.type
_entity_poly.pdbx_seq_one_letter_code
_entity_poly.pdbx_strand_id
1 'polypeptide(L)'
;MADSPSPWARVEEGARIQEGAPAIQRPSKEQIVGFPDEAATLIDESWSSQKALIESNEYDASWLNGQHLVIVGGTGRGLGGAVSICALHNLDRLGSLTVIGRDIKRSMEFEFGTALQARASEYADKFHWLNNGISVEGNEFDSIVEILKAKCAKDIIYVNGVAAASSGLMPGLPPVYVKDIDEDGTYYWQLTELPERSIEATRNFMGTLTIQFPDALEAAGISVEVSAYADWRGSLDRGSRDPASPTYGRWGSYSTSLYLPKDLIQDATRKAYAEGRKWIDIFFP
;
A
#
# COMPACT_ATOMS: atom_id res chain seq x y z
N MET A 1 -1.73 0.88 37.70
CA MET A 1 -1.84 0.01 36.51
C MET A 1 -0.75 -1.04 36.64
N ALA A 2 -1.04 -2.32 36.37
CA ALA A 2 0.03 -3.33 36.36
C ALA A 2 1.06 -2.92 35.29
N ASP A 3 2.34 -2.88 35.65
CA ASP A 3 3.40 -2.50 34.72
C ASP A 3 3.42 -3.50 33.55
N SER A 4 2.97 -3.08 32.36
CA SER A 4 2.94 -3.96 31.17
C SER A 4 4.32 -4.57 30.98
N PRO A 5 4.47 -5.89 30.77
CA PRO A 5 5.78 -6.53 30.64
C PRO A 5 6.53 -6.13 29.36
N SER A 6 5.88 -5.37 28.48
CA SER A 6 6.44 -4.94 27.21
C SER A 6 7.37 -3.71 27.34
N PRO A 7 8.54 -3.73 26.69
CA PRO A 7 9.40 -2.54 26.58
C PRO A 7 8.82 -1.45 25.68
N TRP A 8 7.88 -1.76 24.78
CA TRP A 8 7.21 -0.77 23.90
C TRP A 8 6.05 -0.04 24.58
N ALA A 9 5.63 -0.53 25.75
CA ALA A 9 4.62 0.10 26.60
C ALA A 9 5.24 0.93 27.73
N ARG A 10 6.56 1.11 27.70
CA ARG A 10 7.35 1.83 28.69
C ARG A 10 8.29 2.79 27.99
N VAL A 11 8.70 3.83 28.71
CA VAL A 11 9.73 4.78 28.28
C VAL A 11 10.81 4.85 29.35
N GLU A 12 12.03 5.15 28.93
CA GLU A 12 13.14 5.37 29.84
C GLU A 12 12.86 6.60 30.72
N GLU A 13 13.29 6.56 31.98
CA GLU A 13 13.11 7.70 32.88
C GLU A 13 13.83 8.94 32.32
N GLY A 14 13.14 10.09 32.33
CA GLY A 14 13.65 11.34 31.76
C GLY A 14 13.58 11.44 30.22
N ALA A 15 12.99 10.45 29.54
CA ALA A 15 12.79 10.53 28.10
C ALA A 15 11.87 11.70 27.70
N ARG A 16 12.16 12.33 26.57
CA ARG A 16 11.26 13.31 25.94
C ARG A 16 10.07 12.58 25.34
N ILE A 17 8.86 12.98 25.74
CA ILE A 17 7.60 12.40 25.26
C ILE A 17 6.81 13.49 24.54
N GLN A 18 6.29 13.16 23.36
CA GLN A 18 5.36 13.99 22.60
C GLN A 18 4.04 13.22 22.43
N GLU A 19 2.92 13.82 22.82
CA GLU A 19 1.61 13.21 22.60
C GLU A 19 1.20 13.31 21.13
N GLY A 20 0.67 12.21 20.58
CA GLY A 20 0.18 12.13 19.22
C GLY A 20 1.01 11.19 18.36
N ALA A 21 1.12 11.55 17.09
CA ALA A 21 1.90 10.84 16.08
C ALA A 21 2.39 11.85 15.03
N PRO A 22 3.37 11.49 14.19
CA PRO A 22 3.86 12.37 13.14
C PRO A 22 2.71 12.93 12.30
N ALA A 23 2.59 14.26 12.27
CA ALA A 23 1.58 14.93 11.46
C ALA A 23 1.94 14.82 9.97
N ILE A 24 0.94 14.59 9.12
CA ILE A 24 1.11 14.73 7.68
C ILE A 24 1.35 16.22 7.39
N GLN A 25 2.60 16.57 7.13
CA GLN A 25 2.96 17.95 6.82
C GLN A 25 2.47 18.32 5.42
N ARG A 26 1.86 19.50 5.31
CA ARG A 26 1.56 20.05 3.99
C ARG A 26 2.89 20.45 3.34
N PRO A 27 3.15 20.07 2.09
CA PRO A 27 4.40 20.40 1.44
C PRO A 27 4.52 21.91 1.21
N SER A 28 5.74 22.43 1.32
CA SER A 28 6.07 23.81 0.98
C SER A 28 5.97 24.05 -0.53
N LYS A 29 5.99 25.31 -0.96
CA LYS A 29 5.96 25.64 -2.40
C LYS A 29 7.21 25.13 -3.10
N GLU A 30 8.35 25.21 -2.44
CA GLU A 30 9.65 24.76 -2.93
C GLU A 30 9.65 23.23 -3.10
N GLN A 31 9.11 22.50 -2.13
CA GLN A 31 8.94 21.04 -2.24
C GLN A 31 8.03 20.68 -3.42
N ILE A 32 6.89 21.36 -3.57
CA ILE A 32 5.96 21.11 -4.67
C ILE A 32 6.64 21.30 -6.04
N VAL A 33 7.51 22.31 -6.18
CA VAL A 33 8.26 22.55 -7.42
C VAL A 33 9.28 21.43 -7.69
N GLY A 34 9.87 20.84 -6.64
CA GLY A 34 10.84 19.75 -6.76
C GLY A 34 10.24 18.35 -6.95
N PHE A 35 8.96 18.15 -6.64
CA PHE A 35 8.34 16.81 -6.71
C PHE A 35 8.42 16.11 -8.07
N PRO A 36 8.28 16.78 -9.24
CA PRO A 36 8.46 16.12 -10.54
C PRO A 36 9.86 15.52 -10.72
N ASP A 37 10.90 16.27 -10.36
CA ASP A 37 12.29 15.82 -10.46
C ASP A 37 12.60 14.70 -9.46
N GLU A 38 12.08 14.83 -8.23
CA GLU A 38 12.21 13.78 -7.21
C GLU A 38 11.50 12.49 -7.65
N ALA A 39 10.28 12.59 -8.20
CA ALA A 39 9.53 11.45 -8.71
C ALA A 39 10.27 10.75 -9.86
N ALA A 40 10.81 11.50 -10.83
CA ALA A 40 11.62 10.94 -11.91
C ALA A 40 12.86 10.22 -11.37
N THR A 41 13.56 10.84 -10.42
CA THR A 41 14.74 10.25 -9.76
C THR A 41 14.40 8.93 -9.07
N LEU A 42 13.30 8.86 -8.33
CA LEU A 42 12.88 7.64 -7.64
C LEU A 42 12.54 6.50 -8.60
N ILE A 43 11.92 6.83 -9.74
CA ILE A 43 11.66 5.85 -10.78
C ILE A 43 12.99 5.40 -11.40
N ASP A 44 13.93 6.30 -11.66
CA ASP A 44 15.25 5.96 -12.21
C ASP A 44 16.10 5.08 -11.31
N GLU A 45 16.11 5.35 -10.01
CA GLU A 45 16.80 4.54 -9.01
C GLU A 45 16.23 3.12 -8.94
N SER A 46 14.89 3.02 -8.86
CA SER A 46 14.19 1.74 -8.82
C SER A 46 14.35 0.97 -10.13
N TRP A 47 14.23 1.66 -11.27
CA TRP A 47 14.41 1.09 -12.60
C TRP A 47 15.82 0.55 -12.78
N SER A 48 16.85 1.32 -12.41
CA SER A 48 18.24 0.90 -12.52
C SER A 48 18.53 -0.33 -11.64
N SER A 49 17.99 -0.32 -10.41
CA SER A 49 18.13 -1.44 -9.47
C SER A 49 17.45 -2.71 -9.99
N GLN A 50 16.22 -2.61 -10.51
CA GLN A 50 15.46 -3.75 -11.03
C GLN A 50 16.02 -4.26 -12.36
N LYS A 51 16.47 -3.38 -13.26
CA LYS A 51 17.02 -3.74 -14.56
C LYS A 51 18.15 -4.74 -14.44
N ALA A 52 19.11 -4.49 -13.56
CA ALA A 52 20.26 -5.37 -13.34
C ALA A 52 19.82 -6.78 -12.90
N LEU A 53 18.80 -6.87 -12.04
CA LEU A 53 18.25 -8.13 -11.52
C LEU A 53 17.45 -8.90 -12.58
N ILE A 54 16.74 -8.17 -13.46
CA ILE A 54 16.00 -8.77 -14.58
C ILE A 54 16.97 -9.28 -15.65
N GLU A 55 17.95 -8.48 -16.05
CA GLU A 55 18.94 -8.84 -17.09
C GLU A 55 19.86 -10.01 -16.66
N SER A 56 20.13 -10.13 -15.36
CA SER A 56 20.86 -11.27 -14.78
C SER A 56 19.99 -12.51 -14.53
N ASN A 57 18.68 -12.43 -14.81
CA ASN A 57 17.70 -13.49 -14.55
C ASN A 57 17.59 -13.89 -13.07
N GLU A 58 17.96 -12.99 -12.15
CA GLU A 58 17.69 -13.15 -10.71
C GLU A 58 16.21 -12.88 -10.41
N TYR A 59 15.60 -11.93 -11.12
CA TYR A 59 14.16 -11.66 -11.11
C TYR A 59 13.50 -12.12 -12.41
N ASP A 60 12.91 -13.32 -12.38
CA ASP A 60 12.16 -13.85 -13.54
C ASP A 60 10.81 -13.11 -13.70
N ALA A 61 10.74 -12.31 -14.76
CA ALA A 61 9.55 -11.56 -15.18
C ALA A 61 8.91 -12.15 -16.46
N SER A 62 9.23 -13.39 -16.83
CA SER A 62 8.67 -14.06 -18.03
C SER A 62 7.17 -14.31 -17.92
N TRP A 63 6.66 -14.51 -16.69
CA TRP A 63 5.23 -14.71 -16.41
C TRP A 63 4.36 -13.52 -16.80
N LEU A 64 4.92 -12.32 -16.96
CA LEU A 64 4.20 -11.12 -17.44
C LEU A 64 3.81 -11.18 -18.92
N ASN A 65 4.35 -12.12 -19.71
CA ASN A 65 4.08 -12.20 -21.14
C ASN A 65 2.58 -12.32 -21.44
N GLY A 66 2.03 -11.33 -22.16
CA GLY A 66 0.61 -11.26 -22.53
C GLY A 66 -0.35 -10.96 -21.39
N GLN A 67 0.14 -10.75 -20.16
CA GLN A 67 -0.71 -10.54 -19.00
C GLN A 67 -1.30 -9.13 -18.95
N HIS A 68 -2.47 -9.01 -18.34
CA HIS A 68 -3.11 -7.73 -18.04
C HIS A 68 -3.06 -7.48 -16.54
N LEU A 69 -2.36 -6.42 -16.12
CA LEU A 69 -2.18 -6.11 -14.70
C LEU A 69 -3.06 -4.94 -14.27
N VAL A 70 -3.66 -5.07 -13.09
CA VAL A 70 -4.29 -3.97 -12.36
C VAL A 70 -3.59 -3.81 -11.02
N ILE A 71 -2.87 -2.71 -10.84
CA ILE A 71 -2.12 -2.40 -9.62
C ILE A 71 -2.78 -1.23 -8.90
N VAL A 72 -3.32 -1.49 -7.71
CA VAL A 72 -3.90 -0.46 -6.84
C VAL A 72 -2.88 -0.05 -5.78
N GLY A 73 -2.74 1.24 -5.53
CA GLY A 73 -1.66 1.75 -4.67
C GLY A 73 -0.30 1.62 -5.36
N GLY A 74 -0.30 1.74 -6.70
CA GLY A 74 0.88 1.52 -7.54
C GLY A 74 1.76 2.76 -7.74
N THR A 75 1.59 3.81 -6.94
CA THR A 75 2.37 5.05 -6.97
C THR A 75 3.22 5.20 -5.71
N GLY A 76 4.34 5.92 -5.82
CA GLY A 76 5.26 6.20 -4.71
C GLY A 76 6.31 5.11 -4.46
N ARG A 77 6.99 5.19 -3.31
CA ARG A 77 8.18 4.36 -2.98
C ARG A 77 7.86 2.97 -2.41
N GLY A 78 6.58 2.66 -2.23
CA GLY A 78 6.14 1.40 -1.61
C GLY A 78 6.22 0.19 -2.56
N LEU A 79 5.80 -0.98 -2.04
CA LEU A 79 5.76 -2.23 -2.80
C LEU A 79 4.93 -2.11 -4.08
N GLY A 80 3.77 -1.44 -4.03
CA GLY A 80 2.94 -1.21 -5.22
C GLY A 80 3.67 -0.42 -6.30
N GLY A 81 4.38 0.65 -5.94
CA GLY A 81 5.22 1.42 -6.87
C GLY A 81 6.37 0.60 -7.45
N ALA A 82 7.03 -0.22 -6.65
CA ALA A 82 8.09 -1.13 -7.12
C ALA A 82 7.55 -2.14 -8.15
N VAL A 83 6.35 -2.72 -7.92
CA VAL A 83 5.70 -3.62 -8.88
C VAL A 83 5.29 -2.87 -10.16
N SER A 84 4.78 -1.64 -10.05
CA SER A 84 4.47 -0.81 -11.21
C SER A 84 5.71 -0.57 -12.10
N ILE A 85 6.87 -0.27 -11.49
CA ILE A 85 8.12 -0.07 -12.23
C ILE A 85 8.59 -1.39 -12.88
N CYS A 86 8.48 -2.51 -12.16
CA CYS A 86 8.84 -3.82 -12.71
C CYS A 86 7.93 -4.20 -13.89
N ALA A 87 6.64 -3.90 -13.81
CA ALA A 87 5.73 -4.08 -14.94
C ALA A 87 6.07 -3.12 -16.08
N LEU A 88 6.44 -1.88 -15.76
CA LEU A 88 6.84 -0.87 -16.74
C LEU A 88 8.05 -1.30 -17.59
N HIS A 89 9.04 -1.97 -16.98
CA HIS A 89 10.18 -2.58 -17.69
C HIS A 89 9.78 -3.55 -18.80
N ASN A 90 8.58 -4.11 -18.72
CA ASN A 90 8.12 -5.24 -19.52
C ASN A 90 6.85 -4.91 -20.31
N LEU A 91 6.57 -3.62 -20.53
CA LEU A 91 5.37 -3.16 -21.26
C LEU A 91 5.30 -3.68 -22.71
N ASP A 92 6.45 -3.87 -23.35
CA ASP A 92 6.55 -4.48 -24.68
C ASP A 92 5.94 -5.89 -24.69
N ARG A 93 6.16 -6.66 -23.62
CA ARG A 93 5.68 -8.04 -23.43
C ARG A 93 4.31 -8.14 -22.79
N LEU A 94 3.88 -7.13 -22.03
CA LEU A 94 2.59 -7.08 -21.35
C LEU A 94 1.41 -6.89 -22.33
N GLY A 95 0.25 -7.42 -21.96
CA GLY A 95 -1.02 -7.12 -22.61
C GLY A 95 -1.48 -5.69 -22.30
N SER A 96 -1.58 -5.36 -21.01
CA SER A 96 -1.80 -3.98 -20.54
C SER A 96 -1.40 -3.82 -19.07
N LEU A 97 -1.17 -2.56 -18.66
CA LEU A 97 -0.90 -2.19 -17.28
C LEU A 97 -1.80 -1.03 -16.87
N THR A 98 -2.66 -1.27 -15.87
CA THR A 98 -3.51 -0.24 -15.26
C THR A 98 -3.04 0.02 -13.83
N VAL A 99 -2.55 1.22 -13.56
CA VAL A 99 -2.11 1.67 -12.23
C VAL A 99 -3.17 2.62 -11.64
N ILE A 100 -3.61 2.35 -10.42
CA ILE A 100 -4.65 3.11 -9.73
C ILE A 100 -4.06 3.71 -8.45
N GLY A 101 -4.11 5.04 -8.35
CA GLY A 101 -3.74 5.82 -7.17
C GLY A 101 -4.94 6.58 -6.60
N ARG A 102 -4.77 7.13 -5.38
CA ARG A 102 -5.70 8.11 -4.78
C ARG A 102 -4.87 9.23 -4.14
N ASP A 103 -4.06 9.84 -4.98
CA ASP A 103 -3.00 10.73 -4.55
C ASP A 103 -3.50 12.17 -4.53
N ILE A 104 -3.11 12.89 -3.49
CA ILE A 104 -3.45 14.31 -3.36
C ILE A 104 -2.74 15.07 -4.49
N LYS A 105 -3.45 15.95 -5.20
CA LYS A 105 -2.82 16.82 -6.20
C LYS A 105 -1.68 17.61 -5.55
N ARG A 106 -0.52 17.70 -6.20
CA ARG A 106 0.73 18.28 -5.66
C ARG A 106 1.33 17.47 -4.50
N SER A 107 1.33 16.15 -4.64
CA SER A 107 2.10 15.22 -3.79
C SER A 107 3.14 14.51 -4.63
N MET A 108 4.16 13.94 -3.98
CA MET A 108 5.17 13.14 -4.66
C MET A 108 4.53 11.93 -5.36
N GLU A 109 3.56 11.27 -4.73
CA GLU A 109 2.85 10.11 -5.30
C GLU A 109 2.06 10.47 -6.57
N PHE A 110 1.45 11.66 -6.60
CA PHE A 110 0.79 12.16 -7.81
C PHE A 110 1.80 12.44 -8.93
N GLU A 111 2.92 13.11 -8.63
CA GLU A 111 3.97 13.36 -9.64
C GLU A 111 4.65 12.06 -10.09
N PHE A 112 4.75 11.06 -9.22
CA PHE A 112 5.20 9.71 -9.56
C PHE A 112 4.29 9.05 -10.59
N GLY A 113 2.97 9.11 -10.40
CA GLY A 113 2.01 8.63 -11.40
C GLY A 113 2.13 9.36 -12.75
N THR A 114 2.30 10.69 -12.72
CA THR A 114 2.57 11.50 -13.93
C THR A 114 3.86 11.06 -14.63
N ALA A 115 4.93 10.82 -13.86
CA ALA A 115 6.21 10.40 -14.39
C ALA A 115 6.18 8.96 -14.97
N LEU A 116 5.42 8.03 -14.34
CA LEU A 116 5.16 6.71 -14.94
C LEU A 116 4.46 6.85 -16.30
N GLN A 117 3.41 7.69 -16.39
CA GLN A 117 2.68 7.93 -17.64
C GLN A 117 3.59 8.56 -18.72
N ALA A 118 4.46 9.49 -18.36
CA ALA A 118 5.42 10.10 -19.28
C ALA A 118 6.43 9.07 -19.81
N ARG A 119 6.93 8.19 -18.93
CA ARG A 119 7.86 7.12 -19.29
C ARG A 119 7.21 6.04 -20.17
N ALA A 120 5.91 5.80 -19.99
CA ALA A 120 5.13 4.89 -20.81
C ALA A 120 4.57 5.52 -22.10
N SER A 121 5.01 6.71 -22.50
CA SER A 121 4.41 7.47 -23.60
C SER A 121 4.43 6.74 -24.95
N GLU A 122 5.46 5.94 -25.22
CA GLU A 122 5.54 5.07 -26.42
C GLU A 122 4.56 3.88 -26.37
N TYR A 123 3.97 3.61 -25.21
CA TYR A 123 3.01 2.54 -24.93
C TYR A 123 1.69 3.11 -24.40
N ALA A 124 1.29 4.30 -24.86
CA ALA A 124 0.11 5.01 -24.35
C ALA A 124 -1.21 4.22 -24.52
N ASP A 125 -1.24 3.24 -25.44
CA ASP A 125 -2.36 2.32 -25.57
C ASP A 125 -2.28 1.15 -24.59
N LYS A 126 -1.14 0.80 -24.01
CA LYS A 126 -1.03 -0.31 -23.04
C LYS A 126 -1.04 0.16 -21.59
N PHE A 127 -0.49 1.33 -21.32
CA PHE A 127 -0.35 1.87 -19.96
C PHE A 127 -1.44 2.90 -19.64
N HIS A 128 -2.10 2.70 -18.51
CA HIS A 128 -3.13 3.58 -17.99
C HIS A 128 -2.87 3.91 -16.53
N TRP A 129 -2.69 5.19 -16.20
CA TRP A 129 -2.72 5.64 -14.81
C TRP A 129 -4.03 6.39 -14.51
N LEU A 130 -4.69 5.99 -13.42
CA LEU A 130 -5.93 6.59 -12.92
C LEU A 130 -5.73 7.06 -11.49
N ASN A 131 -6.13 8.31 -11.19
CA ASN A 131 -6.00 8.90 -9.85
C ASN A 131 -7.35 9.13 -9.15
N ASN A 132 -8.23 8.14 -9.22
CA ASN A 132 -9.60 8.22 -8.68
C ASN A 132 -9.78 7.35 -7.42
N GLY A 133 -8.78 6.55 -7.05
CA GLY A 133 -8.88 5.51 -6.03
C GLY A 133 -9.70 4.31 -6.50
N ILE A 134 -9.85 3.34 -5.59
CA ILE A 134 -10.71 2.18 -5.82
C ILE A 134 -12.15 2.43 -5.40
N SER A 135 -13.06 1.89 -6.19
CA SER A 135 -14.48 1.73 -5.90
C SER A 135 -14.92 0.37 -6.46
N VAL A 136 -16.03 -0.16 -5.96
CA VAL A 136 -16.65 -1.40 -6.46
C VAL A 136 -17.87 -1.13 -7.35
N GLU A 137 -18.24 0.15 -7.49
CA GLU A 137 -19.37 0.63 -8.29
C GLU A 137 -19.17 2.10 -8.70
N GLY A 138 -20.03 2.57 -9.61
CA GLY A 138 -20.05 3.95 -10.08
C GLY A 138 -19.00 4.27 -11.14
N ASN A 139 -18.95 5.54 -11.55
CA ASN A 139 -18.18 6.00 -12.70
C ASN A 139 -16.68 5.67 -12.60
N GLU A 140 -16.09 5.76 -11.41
CA GLU A 140 -14.69 5.43 -11.19
C GLU A 140 -14.41 3.95 -11.45
N PHE A 141 -15.29 3.05 -11.00
CA PHE A 141 -15.17 1.62 -11.27
C PHE A 141 -15.43 1.31 -12.75
N ASP A 142 -16.47 1.90 -13.33
CA ASP A 142 -16.84 1.71 -14.73
C ASP A 142 -15.69 2.10 -15.67
N SER A 143 -14.97 3.19 -15.36
CA SER A 143 -13.80 3.63 -16.13
C SER A 143 -12.68 2.58 -16.19
N ILE A 144 -12.47 1.84 -15.09
CA ILE A 144 -11.49 0.76 -15.03
C ILE A 144 -11.97 -0.42 -15.87
N VAL A 145 -13.24 -0.81 -15.72
CA VAL A 145 -13.85 -1.90 -16.50
C VAL A 145 -13.80 -1.61 -18.00
N GLU A 146 -14.09 -0.37 -18.42
CA GLU A 146 -14.03 0.05 -19.82
C GLU A 146 -12.63 -0.07 -20.40
N ILE A 147 -11.60 0.36 -19.66
CA ILE A 147 -10.19 0.19 -20.05
C ILE A 147 -9.87 -1.29 -20.25
N LEU A 148 -10.23 -2.14 -19.29
CA LEU A 148 -9.95 -3.58 -19.35
C LEU A 148 -10.68 -4.25 -20.53
N LYS A 149 -11.95 -3.91 -20.76
CA LYS A 149 -12.73 -4.41 -21.91
C LYS A 149 -12.14 -3.94 -23.24
N ALA A 150 -11.70 -2.69 -23.33
CA ALA A 150 -11.05 -2.16 -24.54
C ALA A 150 -9.72 -2.86 -24.85
N LYS A 151 -9.06 -3.42 -23.82
CA LYS A 151 -7.85 -4.26 -23.98
C LYS A 151 -8.15 -5.74 -24.18
N CYS A 152 -9.43 -6.13 -24.26
CA CYS A 152 -9.85 -7.53 -24.30
C CYS A 152 -9.27 -8.35 -23.14
N ALA A 153 -9.01 -7.71 -21.99
CA ALA A 153 -8.48 -8.36 -20.82
C ALA A 153 -9.55 -9.29 -20.24
N LYS A 154 -9.33 -10.60 -20.32
CA LYS A 154 -10.26 -11.61 -19.79
C LYS A 154 -9.85 -12.15 -18.44
N ASP A 155 -8.54 -12.36 -18.26
CA ASP A 155 -7.94 -12.88 -17.05
C ASP A 155 -6.86 -11.86 -16.63
N ILE A 156 -7.11 -11.16 -15.53
CA ILE A 156 -6.20 -10.13 -15.03
C ILE A 156 -5.43 -10.62 -13.81
N ILE A 157 -4.26 -10.02 -13.58
CA ILE A 157 -3.52 -10.12 -12.33
C ILE A 157 -3.78 -8.84 -11.52
N TYR A 158 -4.43 -9.00 -10.38
CA TYR A 158 -4.72 -7.92 -9.45
C TYR A 158 -3.64 -7.85 -8.37
N VAL A 159 -3.04 -6.67 -8.19
CA VAL A 159 -2.08 -6.39 -7.12
C VAL A 159 -2.57 -5.20 -6.30
N ASN A 160 -2.66 -5.37 -4.99
CA ASN A 160 -3.00 -4.31 -4.04
C ASN A 160 -1.80 -3.96 -3.18
N GLY A 161 -1.34 -2.71 -3.30
CA GLY A 161 -0.35 -2.08 -2.44
C GLY A 161 -0.91 -0.86 -1.70
N VAL A 162 -2.22 -0.81 -1.42
CA VAL A 162 -2.88 0.35 -0.81
C VAL A 162 -2.31 0.63 0.57
N ALA A 163 -1.88 1.88 0.77
CA ALA A 163 -1.21 2.29 1.99
C ALA A 163 -1.89 3.49 2.70
N ALA A 164 -3.10 3.33 3.24
CA ALA A 164 -3.95 4.44 3.71
C ALA A 164 -4.29 4.46 5.21
N ALA A 165 -3.43 3.93 6.10
CA ALA A 165 -3.71 3.85 7.52
C ALA A 165 -3.52 5.19 8.25
N SER A 166 -4.36 5.45 9.24
CA SER A 166 -4.15 6.55 10.19
C SER A 166 -3.22 6.12 11.32
N SER A 167 -2.29 7.00 11.71
CA SER A 167 -1.45 6.83 12.90
C SER A 167 -2.24 7.07 14.17
N GLY A 168 -2.11 6.19 15.15
CA GLY A 168 -2.72 6.30 16.47
C GLY A 168 -3.00 4.97 17.19
N LEU A 169 -3.62 5.09 18.36
CA LEU A 169 -3.94 4.02 19.29
C LEU A 169 -5.40 3.58 19.12
N MET A 170 -5.69 2.28 19.12
CA MET A 170 -7.06 1.78 19.15
C MET A 170 -7.71 2.16 20.48
N PRO A 171 -8.97 2.63 20.50
CA PRO A 171 -9.65 3.04 21.73
C PRO A 171 -9.62 1.95 22.80
N GLY A 172 -9.34 2.35 24.05
CA GLY A 172 -9.31 1.46 25.21
C GLY A 172 -8.04 0.61 25.36
N LEU A 173 -7.06 0.74 24.45
CA LEU A 173 -5.74 0.14 24.65
C LEU A 173 -4.89 0.96 25.64
N PRO A 174 -4.00 0.31 26.41
CA PRO A 174 -2.97 1.03 27.18
C PRO A 174 -2.07 1.90 26.29
N PRO A 175 -1.30 2.84 26.88
CA PRO A 175 -0.35 3.65 26.13
C PRO A 175 0.65 2.81 25.32
N VAL A 176 0.91 3.25 24.09
CA VAL A 176 1.94 2.71 23.20
C VAL A 176 2.88 3.83 22.83
N TYR A 177 4.18 3.55 22.91
CA TYR A 177 5.23 4.52 22.63
C TYR A 177 6.00 4.13 21.37
N VAL A 178 6.25 5.10 20.49
CA VAL A 178 7.06 4.91 19.28
C VAL A 178 8.27 5.81 19.34
N LYS A 179 9.45 5.21 19.31
CA LYS A 179 10.73 5.91 19.35
C LYS A 179 10.99 6.61 18.02
N ASP A 180 11.44 7.86 18.08
CA ASP A 180 11.74 8.70 16.93
C ASP A 180 12.95 9.61 17.21
N ILE A 181 13.43 10.33 16.20
CA ILE A 181 14.61 11.20 16.29
C ILE A 181 14.34 12.56 15.64
N ASP A 182 14.70 13.63 16.34
CA ASP A 182 14.68 15.01 15.86
C ASP A 182 16.06 15.67 16.02
N GLU A 183 16.14 16.98 15.76
CA GLU A 183 17.38 17.77 15.90
C GLU A 183 17.95 17.77 17.33
N ASP A 184 17.08 17.58 18.34
CA ASP A 184 17.43 17.53 19.77
C ASP A 184 17.72 16.09 20.25
N GLY A 185 17.69 15.11 19.34
CA GLY A 185 18.03 13.71 19.59
C GLY A 185 16.82 12.78 19.67
N THR A 186 16.92 11.72 20.46
CA THR A 186 15.85 10.72 20.59
C THR A 186 14.66 11.25 21.41
N TYR A 187 13.45 10.90 20.99
CA TYR A 187 12.21 11.11 21.75
C TYR A 187 11.22 9.97 21.49
N TYR A 188 10.08 9.98 22.19
CA TYR A 188 9.00 9.02 22.02
C TYR A 188 7.68 9.72 21.71
N TRP A 189 7.00 9.26 20.66
CA TRP A 189 5.57 9.54 20.46
C TRP A 189 4.74 8.68 21.40
N GLN A 190 3.91 9.30 22.22
CA GLN A 190 2.82 8.62 22.93
C GLN A 190 1.57 8.69 22.07
N LEU A 191 1.20 7.57 21.45
CA LEU A 191 0.08 7.53 20.51
C LEU A 191 -1.24 7.91 21.20
N THR A 192 -2.02 8.78 20.55
CA THR A 192 -3.37 9.15 20.98
C THR A 192 -4.42 8.26 20.33
N GLU A 193 -5.60 8.16 20.95
CA GLU A 193 -6.68 7.33 20.43
C GLU A 193 -7.14 7.78 19.04
N LEU A 194 -7.34 6.79 18.16
CA LEU A 194 -7.89 6.98 16.83
C LEU A 194 -9.39 7.28 16.93
N PRO A 195 -9.89 8.31 16.23
CA PRO A 195 -11.32 8.52 16.10
C PRO A 195 -11.94 7.39 15.26
N GLU A 196 -13.19 7.05 15.53
CA GLU A 196 -13.94 5.98 14.85
C GLU A 196 -13.86 6.09 13.31
N ARG A 197 -14.03 7.30 12.78
CA ARG A 197 -13.91 7.57 11.34
C ARG A 197 -12.56 7.14 10.74
N SER A 198 -11.45 7.30 11.46
CA SER A 198 -10.12 6.89 10.99
C SER A 198 -9.94 5.38 11.02
N ILE A 199 -10.54 4.72 12.01
CA ILE A 199 -10.57 3.25 12.13
C ILE A 199 -11.36 2.66 10.96
N GLU A 200 -12.55 3.20 10.71
CA GLU A 200 -13.41 2.79 9.59
C GLU A 200 -12.75 3.02 8.24
N ALA A 201 -12.13 4.19 8.02
CA ALA A 201 -11.41 4.47 6.78
C ALA A 201 -10.26 3.48 6.54
N THR A 202 -9.46 3.20 7.58
CA THR A 202 -8.35 2.23 7.50
C THR A 202 -8.88 0.83 7.15
N ARG A 203 -9.93 0.37 7.86
CA ARG A 203 -10.55 -0.94 7.61
C ARG A 203 -11.13 -1.03 6.21
N ASN A 204 -11.82 0.01 5.75
CA ASN A 204 -12.53 0.00 4.49
C ASN A 204 -11.57 0.03 3.28
N PHE A 205 -10.68 1.02 3.21
CA PHE A 205 -9.84 1.21 2.02
C PHE A 205 -8.71 0.18 1.90
N MET A 206 -8.15 -0.26 3.03
CA MET A 206 -7.07 -1.24 2.99
C MET A 206 -7.56 -2.69 3.13
N GLY A 207 -8.77 -2.92 3.66
CA GLY A 207 -9.33 -4.25 3.88
C GLY A 207 -10.53 -4.54 2.99
N THR A 208 -11.69 -3.97 3.34
CA THR A 208 -12.98 -4.31 2.70
C THR A 208 -12.98 -4.09 1.18
N LEU A 209 -12.66 -2.90 0.70
CA LEU A 209 -12.65 -2.61 -0.73
C LEU A 209 -11.58 -3.42 -1.47
N THR A 210 -10.43 -3.61 -0.83
CA THR A 210 -9.32 -4.43 -1.36
C THR A 210 -9.75 -5.86 -1.69
N ILE A 211 -10.57 -6.50 -0.84
CA ILE A 211 -11.05 -7.88 -1.09
C ILE A 211 -12.30 -7.93 -1.96
N GLN A 212 -13.13 -6.88 -1.97
CA GLN A 212 -14.35 -6.82 -2.81
C GLN A 212 -14.06 -6.45 -4.27
N PHE A 213 -12.98 -5.72 -4.53
CA PHE A 213 -12.67 -5.21 -5.86
C PHE A 213 -12.48 -6.33 -6.91
N PRO A 214 -11.76 -7.44 -6.63
CA PRO A 214 -11.71 -8.59 -7.55
C PRO A 214 -13.09 -9.16 -7.87
N ASP A 215 -13.94 -9.34 -6.85
CA ASP A 215 -15.29 -9.90 -7.03
C ASP A 215 -16.18 -8.96 -7.86
N ALA A 216 -16.03 -7.65 -7.69
CA ALA A 216 -16.72 -6.65 -8.50
C ALA A 216 -16.28 -6.72 -9.98
N LEU A 217 -14.99 -6.88 -10.24
CA LEU A 217 -14.47 -7.06 -11.61
C LEU A 217 -15.02 -8.33 -12.26
N GLU A 218 -15.05 -9.45 -11.51
CA GLU A 218 -15.63 -10.71 -11.97
C GLU A 218 -17.12 -10.54 -12.31
N ALA A 219 -17.88 -9.86 -11.45
CA ALA A 219 -19.29 -9.54 -11.71
C ALA A 219 -19.48 -8.65 -12.95
N ALA A 220 -18.51 -7.80 -13.28
CA ALA A 220 -18.51 -6.96 -14.48
C ALA A 220 -18.04 -7.69 -15.77
N GLY A 221 -17.69 -8.98 -15.66
CA GLY A 221 -17.26 -9.84 -16.75
C GLY A 221 -15.76 -9.86 -17.01
N ILE A 222 -14.94 -9.44 -16.04
CA ILE A 222 -13.47 -9.51 -16.10
C ILE A 222 -12.99 -10.52 -15.06
N SER A 223 -12.49 -11.68 -15.48
CA SER A 223 -11.97 -12.67 -14.54
C SER A 223 -10.67 -12.20 -13.90
N VAL A 224 -10.45 -12.58 -12.64
CA VAL A 224 -9.20 -12.32 -11.92
C VAL A 224 -8.46 -13.64 -11.72
N GLU A 225 -7.32 -13.81 -12.41
CA GLU A 225 -6.52 -15.02 -12.31
C GLU A 225 -5.83 -15.13 -10.94
N VAL A 226 -5.25 -14.01 -10.49
CA VAL A 226 -4.48 -13.91 -9.25
C VAL A 226 -4.82 -12.60 -8.56
N SER A 227 -5.02 -12.66 -7.24
CA SER A 227 -5.07 -11.49 -6.37
C SER A 227 -3.88 -11.51 -5.40
N ALA A 228 -3.06 -10.47 -5.42
CA ALA A 228 -1.91 -10.32 -4.55
C ALA A 228 -2.06 -9.09 -3.65
N TYR A 229 -1.92 -9.26 -2.35
CA TYR A 229 -2.02 -8.21 -1.34
C TYR A 229 -0.64 -7.99 -0.70
N ALA A 230 -0.12 -6.77 -0.78
CA ALA A 230 1.22 -6.44 -0.32
C ALA A 230 1.20 -5.20 0.59
N ASP A 231 1.50 -5.38 1.89
CA ASP A 231 1.73 -4.27 2.81
C ASP A 231 3.01 -4.51 3.61
N TRP A 232 3.89 -3.52 3.59
CA TRP A 232 5.16 -3.53 4.32
C TRP A 232 5.00 -3.06 5.77
N ARG A 233 3.84 -2.50 6.14
CA ARG A 233 3.63 -1.87 7.44
C ARG A 233 2.89 -2.80 8.38
N GLY A 234 3.48 -3.02 9.54
CA GLY A 234 2.81 -3.56 10.73
C GLY A 234 2.71 -5.08 10.74
N SER A 235 3.25 -5.66 11.82
CA SER A 235 3.25 -7.09 12.06
C SER A 235 1.83 -7.65 12.26
N LEU A 236 1.61 -8.88 11.78
CA LEU A 236 0.47 -9.72 12.15
C LEU A 236 0.56 -10.29 13.59
N ASP A 237 1.65 -9.96 14.30
CA ASP A 237 1.88 -10.42 15.66
C ASP A 237 0.63 -10.21 16.54
N ARG A 238 0.03 -11.30 17.02
CA ARG A 238 -1.10 -11.22 17.95
C ARG A 238 -0.64 -10.75 19.32
N GLY A 239 0.60 -11.03 19.68
CA GLY A 239 1.19 -10.59 20.93
C GLY A 239 1.33 -9.07 21.02
N SER A 240 1.49 -8.35 19.90
CA SER A 240 1.56 -6.89 19.92
C SER A 240 0.25 -6.21 20.33
N ARG A 241 -0.86 -6.96 20.28
CA ARG A 241 -2.23 -6.53 20.64
C ARG A 241 -2.62 -6.79 22.08
N ASP A 242 -2.00 -7.76 22.74
CA ASP A 242 -2.37 -8.19 24.07
C ASP A 242 -1.60 -7.40 25.13
N PRO A 243 -2.23 -6.54 25.94
CA PRO A 243 -1.56 -5.79 27.01
C PRO A 243 -0.71 -6.61 27.98
N ALA A 244 -1.05 -7.90 28.15
CA ALA A 244 -0.33 -8.82 29.01
C ALA A 244 0.91 -9.45 28.32
N SER A 245 1.07 -9.26 27.02
CA SER A 245 2.17 -9.81 26.23
C SER A 245 3.46 -8.98 26.39
N PRO A 246 4.64 -9.63 26.41
CA PRO A 246 5.92 -8.94 26.36
C PRO A 246 6.17 -8.25 25.00
N THR A 247 5.41 -8.57 23.95
CA THR A 247 5.51 -7.92 22.63
C THR A 247 4.48 -6.83 22.40
N TYR A 248 3.60 -6.57 23.38
CA TYR A 248 2.58 -5.52 23.30
C TYR A 248 3.16 -4.19 22.84
N GLY A 249 2.51 -3.47 21.94
CA GLY A 249 3.03 -2.16 21.52
C GLY A 249 4.08 -2.21 20.40
N ARG A 250 4.54 -3.40 19.97
CA ARG A 250 5.42 -3.58 18.80
C ARG A 250 4.65 -3.37 17.49
N TRP A 251 4.33 -2.11 17.21
CA TRP A 251 3.55 -1.68 16.04
C TRP A 251 4.45 -0.89 15.08
N GLY A 252 4.79 -1.46 13.93
CA GLY A 252 5.84 -0.96 13.03
C GLY A 252 5.58 0.36 12.27
N SER A 253 4.54 1.15 12.60
CA SER A 253 4.21 2.36 11.81
C SER A 253 3.31 3.37 12.52
N TYR A 254 3.58 3.68 13.79
CA TYR A 254 2.80 4.69 14.55
C TYR A 254 1.29 4.39 14.62
N SER A 255 0.85 3.15 14.36
CA SER A 255 -0.56 2.78 14.28
C SER A 255 -0.82 1.38 14.81
N THR A 256 -1.79 1.28 15.71
CA THR A 256 -2.26 0.01 16.28
C THR A 256 -3.50 -0.54 15.56
N SER A 257 -4.01 0.15 14.52
CA SER A 257 -5.19 -0.28 13.75
C SER A 257 -4.85 -1.15 12.54
N LEU A 258 -3.56 -1.27 12.20
CA LEU A 258 -3.09 -1.95 11.00
C LEU A 258 -3.34 -3.46 10.94
N TYR A 259 -3.71 -4.09 12.05
CA TYR A 259 -4.15 -5.49 12.03
C TYR A 259 -5.55 -5.63 11.44
N LEU A 260 -6.39 -4.58 11.50
CA LEU A 260 -7.79 -4.64 11.04
C LEU A 260 -7.92 -5.01 9.56
N PRO A 261 -7.25 -4.32 8.61
CA PRO A 261 -7.34 -4.72 7.21
C PRO A 261 -6.67 -6.08 6.96
N LYS A 262 -5.60 -6.42 7.69
CA LYS A 262 -4.90 -7.68 7.50
C LYS A 262 -5.69 -8.89 7.95
N ASP A 263 -6.36 -8.83 9.11
CA ASP A 263 -7.23 -9.92 9.57
C ASP A 263 -8.35 -10.18 8.55
N LEU A 264 -8.92 -9.13 7.94
CA LEU A 264 -9.91 -9.24 6.85
C LEU A 264 -9.31 -9.92 5.60
N ILE A 265 -8.13 -9.48 5.16
CA ILE A 265 -7.46 -10.06 4.00
C ILE A 265 -7.11 -11.52 4.26
N GLN A 266 -6.52 -11.86 5.41
CA GLN A 266 -6.16 -13.24 5.74
C GLN A 266 -7.38 -14.17 5.78
N ASP A 267 -8.49 -13.69 6.34
CA ASP A 267 -9.75 -14.45 6.33
C ASP A 267 -10.27 -14.67 4.91
N ALA A 268 -10.15 -13.66 4.04
CA ALA A 268 -10.57 -13.75 2.64
C ALA A 268 -9.62 -14.65 1.82
N THR A 269 -8.29 -14.54 1.97
CA THR A 269 -7.29 -15.43 1.38
C THR A 269 -7.56 -16.88 1.76
N ARG A 270 -7.84 -17.16 3.03
CA ARG A 270 -8.18 -18.51 3.50
C ARG A 270 -9.43 -19.08 2.82
N LYS A 271 -10.47 -18.26 2.64
CA LYS A 271 -11.69 -18.68 1.91
C LYS A 271 -11.40 -18.92 0.43
N ALA A 272 -10.66 -18.01 -0.20
CA ALA A 272 -10.25 -18.11 -1.59
C ALA A 272 -9.47 -19.40 -1.87
N TYR A 273 -8.57 -19.81 -0.97
CA TYR A 273 -7.87 -21.10 -1.07
C TYR A 273 -8.82 -22.30 -0.96
N ALA A 274 -9.82 -22.24 -0.07
CA ALA A 274 -10.83 -23.30 0.03
C ALA A 274 -11.67 -23.43 -1.25
N GLU A 275 -11.82 -22.35 -2.00
CA GLU A 275 -12.54 -22.26 -3.28
C GLU A 275 -11.64 -22.52 -4.50
N GLY A 276 -10.34 -22.75 -4.30
CA GLY A 276 -9.36 -22.98 -5.38
C GLY A 276 -8.94 -21.72 -6.14
N ARG A 277 -9.21 -20.52 -5.60
CA ARG A 277 -8.76 -19.23 -6.15
C ARG A 277 -7.30 -18.96 -5.75
N LYS A 278 -6.53 -18.31 -6.64
CA LYS A 278 -5.12 -17.97 -6.40
C LYS A 278 -5.00 -16.60 -5.72
N TRP A 279 -5.06 -16.59 -4.40
CA TRP A 279 -4.85 -15.37 -3.62
C TRP A 279 -3.51 -15.45 -2.89
N ILE A 280 -2.81 -14.33 -2.75
CA ILE A 280 -1.52 -14.27 -2.07
C ILE A 280 -1.56 -13.06 -1.14
N ASP A 281 -1.31 -13.27 0.15
CA ASP A 281 -1.04 -12.18 1.08
C ASP A 281 0.43 -12.15 1.48
N ILE A 282 1.03 -10.96 1.41
CA ILE A 282 2.43 -10.70 1.70
C ILE A 282 2.47 -9.55 2.69
N PHE A 283 2.62 -9.90 3.96
CA PHE A 283 2.76 -8.94 5.06
C PHE A 283 4.15 -9.08 5.67
N PHE A 284 4.96 -8.04 5.53
CA PHE A 284 6.30 -8.03 6.10
C PHE A 284 6.24 -7.74 7.61
N PRO A 285 7.15 -8.36 8.41
CA PRO A 285 7.14 -8.28 9.87
C PRO A 285 7.45 -6.89 10.44
#